data_AF-A0A0J7KRZ0-F1
#
_entry.id   AF-A0A0J7KRZ0-F1
#
_cell.length_a   1.000
_cell.length_b   1.000
_cell.length_c   1.000
_cell.angle_alpha   90.00
_cell.angle_beta   90.00
_cell.angle_gamma   90.00
#
_symmetry.space_group_name_H-M   'P 1'
#
loop_
_entity.id
_entity.type
_entity.pdbx_description
1 polymer ?
#
loop_
_entity_poly.entity_id
_entity_poly.type
_entity_poly.pdbx_seq_one_letter_code
_entity_poly.pdbx_strand_id
1 'polypeptide(L)'
;MAKRFLQGATPLGTGATAKFMHAVNMHNNRAGRRAVEQSLTLECKCHGVSGSCSVRTCWRGLGASGPSAAGSRLLRRYATAAEVRPRSGGRLPPLYHHDNLLYTTKSPDYCLPDKKRGSLGTIGRVVRQRWDI
;
A
#
# COMPACT_ATOMS: atom_id res chain seq x y z
N MET A 1 -3.21 13.48 8.46
CA MET A 1 -4.08 12.55 9.21
C MET A 1 -3.55 11.11 9.25
N ALA A 2 -3.44 10.41 8.12
CA ALA A 2 -3.08 8.98 8.10
C ALA A 2 -1.78 8.62 8.85
N LYS A 3 -0.74 9.47 8.80
CA LYS A 3 0.49 9.24 9.57
C LYS A 3 0.22 9.15 11.07
N ARG A 4 -0.53 10.12 11.64
CA ARG A 4 -0.78 10.16 13.09
C ARG A 4 -1.62 8.97 13.56
N PHE A 5 -2.65 8.60 12.79
CA PHE A 5 -3.52 7.47 13.14
C PHE A 5 -2.82 6.12 13.00
N LEU A 6 -2.17 5.86 11.85
CA LEU A 6 -1.54 4.57 11.57
C LEU A 6 -0.21 4.35 12.31
N GLN A 7 0.40 5.42 12.82
CA GLN A 7 1.70 5.37 13.51
C GLN A 7 1.59 5.68 15.00
N GLY A 8 0.42 6.09 15.48
CA GLY A 8 0.16 6.36 16.89
C GLY A 8 -0.16 5.10 17.69
N ALA A 9 -0.43 3.96 17.03
CA ALA A 9 -0.67 2.70 17.71
C ALA A 9 0.65 2.16 18.30
N THR A 10 0.79 2.17 19.63
CA THR A 10 1.88 1.49 20.32
C THR A 10 1.84 -0.02 20.04
N PRO A 11 2.98 -0.71 19.96
CA PRO A 11 3.02 -2.15 19.80
C PRO A 11 2.22 -2.84 20.92
N LEU A 12 1.35 -3.78 20.57
CA LEU A 12 0.73 -4.67 21.54
C LEU A 12 1.81 -5.64 22.05
N GLY A 13 2.46 -5.28 23.16
CA GLY A 13 3.45 -6.10 23.86
C GLY A 13 4.87 -5.52 23.88
N THR A 14 5.62 -5.84 24.94
CA THR A 14 7.00 -5.35 25.18
C THR A 14 8.09 -6.18 24.51
N GLY A 15 7.72 -7.34 23.94
CA GLY A 15 8.64 -8.31 23.34
C GLY A 15 9.31 -7.84 22.04
N ALA A 16 10.51 -8.36 21.76
CA ALA A 16 11.28 -8.03 20.57
C ALA A 16 10.51 -8.32 19.26
N THR A 17 9.72 -9.39 19.23
CA THR A 17 8.87 -9.75 18.08
C THR A 17 7.77 -8.71 17.82
N ALA A 18 7.10 -8.23 18.86
CA ALA A 18 6.04 -7.21 18.72
C ALA A 18 6.62 -5.88 18.19
N LYS A 19 7.78 -5.47 18.70
CA LYS A 19 8.52 -4.30 18.22
C LYS A 19 8.93 -4.45 16.75
N PHE A 20 9.39 -5.62 16.36
CA PHE A 20 9.77 -5.92 14.97
C PHE A 20 8.57 -5.86 14.02
N MET A 21 7.45 -6.52 14.38
CA MET A 21 6.22 -6.48 13.59
C MET A 21 5.67 -5.06 13.45
N HIS A 22 5.74 -4.27 14.53
CA HIS A 22 5.36 -2.86 14.49
C HIS A 22 6.25 -2.07 13.51
N ALA A 23 7.57 -2.28 13.52
CA ALA A 23 8.48 -1.62 12.58
C ALA A 23 8.15 -1.96 11.10
N VAL A 24 7.83 -3.23 10.81
CA VAL A 24 7.37 -3.67 9.48
C VAL A 24 6.09 -2.95 9.06
N ASN A 25 5.09 -2.91 9.95
CA ASN A 25 3.83 -2.21 9.68
C ASN A 25 4.04 -0.71 9.43
N MET A 26 4.92 -0.08 10.22
CA MET A 26 5.26 1.33 10.08
C MET A 26 5.92 1.65 8.74
N HIS A 27 6.77 0.74 8.24
CA HIS A 27 7.38 0.81 6.92
C HIS A 27 6.33 0.68 5.82
N ASN A 28 5.50 -0.36 5.85
CA ASN A 28 4.45 -0.59 4.86
C ASN A 28 3.43 0.57 4.82
N ASN A 29 3.05 1.10 5.98
CA ASN A 29 2.18 2.28 6.09
C ASN A 29 2.81 3.54 5.45
N ARG A 30 4.14 3.69 5.54
CA ARG A 30 4.87 4.78 4.89
C ARG A 30 4.88 4.59 3.37
N ALA A 31 5.16 3.38 2.90
CA ALA A 31 5.11 3.03 1.48
C ALA A 31 3.72 3.29 0.88
N GLY A 32 2.66 2.93 1.61
CA GLY A 32 1.26 3.23 1.27
C GLY A 32 0.99 4.72 1.05
N ARG A 33 1.36 5.56 2.02
CA ARG A 33 1.18 7.01 1.90
C ARG A 33 1.97 7.60 0.73
N ARG A 34 3.20 7.13 0.49
CA ARG A 34 4.00 7.57 -0.67
C ARG A 34 3.37 7.17 -1.99
N ALA A 35 2.80 5.97 -2.10
CA ALA A 35 2.12 5.55 -3.32
C ALA A 35 0.92 6.45 -3.65
N VAL A 36 0.17 6.90 -2.64
CA VAL A 36 -0.92 7.87 -2.80
C VAL A 36 -0.39 9.24 -3.23
N GLU A 37 0.63 9.76 -2.55
CA GLU A 37 1.26 11.04 -2.86
C GLU A 37 1.84 11.09 -4.29
N GLN A 38 2.48 10.01 -4.72
CA GLN A 38 3.01 9.82 -6.09
C GLN A 38 1.91 9.65 -7.15
N SER A 39 0.65 9.52 -6.74
CA SER A 39 -0.50 9.37 -7.64
C SER A 39 -1.35 10.63 -7.73
N LEU A 40 -0.88 11.74 -7.15
CA LEU A 40 -1.53 13.04 -7.28
C LEU A 40 -1.27 13.65 -8.66
N THR A 41 -2.32 14.09 -9.32
CA THR A 41 -2.28 14.84 -10.58
C THR A 41 -2.53 16.33 -10.30
N LEU A 42 -2.07 17.18 -11.21
CA LEU A 42 -2.40 18.61 -11.19
C LEU A 42 -3.72 18.79 -11.96
N GLU A 43 -4.76 19.20 -11.26
CA GLU A 43 -6.04 19.56 -11.83
C GLU A 43 -6.15 21.08 -11.88
N CYS A 44 -6.67 21.64 -12.97
CA CYS A 44 -6.80 23.09 -13.15
C CYS A 44 -8.20 23.45 -13.62
N LYS A 45 -8.74 24.57 -13.10
CA LYS A 45 -9.95 25.21 -13.60
C LYS A 45 -9.60 26.56 -14.22
N CYS A 46 -10.09 26.79 -15.45
CA CYS A 46 -9.87 28.03 -16.20
C CYS A 46 -10.99 29.05 -15.93
N HIS A 47 -10.62 30.32 -15.87
CA HIS A 47 -11.49 31.43 -15.45
C HIS A 47 -11.32 32.69 -16.33
N GLY A 48 -10.70 32.59 -17.50
CA GLY A 48 -10.52 33.73 -18.42
C GLY A 48 -11.79 34.07 -19.22
N VAL A 49 -11.78 35.25 -19.85
CA VAL A 49 -12.87 35.73 -20.71
C VAL A 49 -13.20 34.69 -21.78
N SER A 50 -14.50 34.45 -22.01
CA SER A 50 -15.01 33.45 -22.95
C SER A 50 -14.52 32.02 -22.69
N GLY A 51 -14.18 31.69 -21.45
CA GLY A 51 -13.69 30.36 -21.07
C GLY A 51 -12.20 30.12 -21.38
N SER A 52 -11.45 31.18 -21.71
CA SER A 52 -10.00 31.08 -21.90
C SER A 52 -9.27 30.68 -20.61
N CYS A 53 -8.08 30.12 -20.74
CA CYS A 53 -7.23 29.73 -19.61
C CYS A 53 -6.15 30.77 -19.25
N SER A 54 -6.34 32.03 -19.67
CA SER A 54 -5.42 33.15 -19.35
C SER A 54 -5.29 33.35 -17.83
N VAL A 55 -6.37 33.11 -17.09
CA VAL A 55 -6.38 32.95 -15.64
C VAL A 55 -6.86 31.55 -15.32
N ARG A 56 -6.13 30.83 -14.46
CA ARG A 56 -6.52 29.49 -13.98
C ARG A 56 -6.08 29.26 -12.54
N THR A 57 -6.86 28.46 -11.84
CA THR A 57 -6.55 27.98 -10.49
C THR A 57 -6.29 26.49 -10.56
N CYS A 58 -5.17 26.03 -10.00
CA CYS A 58 -4.81 24.62 -10.00
C CYS A 58 -4.63 24.08 -8.58
N TRP A 59 -4.90 22.79 -8.39
CA TRP A 59 -4.66 22.07 -7.15
C TRP A 59 -4.15 20.66 -7.45
N ARG A 60 -3.38 20.10 -6.52
CA ARG A 60 -3.00 18.69 -6.59
C ARG A 60 -4.06 17.85 -5.90
N GLY A 61 -4.58 16.86 -6.60
CA GLY A 61 -5.58 15.92 -6.09
C GLY A 61 -5.35 14.53 -6.67
N LEU A 62 -6.09 13.54 -6.17
CA LEU A 62 -6.02 12.20 -6.77
C LEU A 62 -6.73 12.14 -8.13
N GLY A 63 -7.69 13.02 -8.39
CA GLY A 63 -8.56 12.88 -9.56
C GLY A 63 -9.31 11.53 -9.56
N ALA A 64 -9.96 11.20 -10.69
CA ALA A 64 -10.69 9.94 -10.83
C ALA A 64 -9.75 8.73 -10.95
N SER A 65 -8.58 8.90 -11.58
CA SER A 65 -7.63 7.81 -11.83
C SER A 65 -6.65 7.57 -10.68
N GLY A 66 -6.50 8.51 -9.74
CA GLY A 66 -5.54 8.43 -8.64
C GLY A 66 -5.66 7.18 -7.76
N PRO A 67 -6.86 6.75 -7.33
CA PRO A 67 -7.00 5.51 -6.57
C PRO A 67 -6.47 4.28 -7.31
N SER A 68 -6.80 4.15 -8.61
CA SER A 68 -6.32 3.06 -9.46
C SER A 68 -4.81 3.14 -9.73
N ALA A 69 -4.28 4.36 -9.90
CA ALA A 69 -2.83 4.59 -10.05
C ALA A 69 -2.07 4.21 -8.77
N ALA A 70 -2.57 4.62 -7.60
CA ALA A 70 -2.00 4.26 -6.30
C ALA A 70 -2.07 2.75 -6.06
N GLY A 71 -3.21 2.13 -6.36
CA GLY A 71 -3.40 0.68 -6.29
C GLY A 71 -2.42 -0.08 -7.19
N SER A 72 -2.25 0.37 -8.43
CA SER A 72 -1.29 -0.24 -9.38
C SER A 72 0.16 -0.12 -8.90
N ARG A 73 0.54 1.02 -8.31
CA ARG A 73 1.87 1.19 -7.69
C ARG A 73 2.07 0.23 -6.52
N LEU A 74 1.06 0.08 -5.66
CA LEU A 74 1.12 -0.84 -4.52
C LEU A 74 1.15 -2.30 -4.95
N LEU A 75 0.39 -2.68 -5.98
CA LEU A 75 0.39 -4.03 -6.53
C LEU A 75 1.77 -4.42 -7.07
N ARG A 76 2.46 -3.51 -7.77
CA ARG A 76 3.86 -3.74 -8.20
C ARG A 76 4.79 -3.93 -7.02
N ARG A 77 4.68 -3.10 -5.98
CA ARG A 77 5.49 -3.22 -4.75
C ARG A 77 5.17 -4.50 -3.97
N TYR A 78 3.93 -4.98 -4.03
CA TYR A 78 3.51 -6.26 -3.45
C TYR A 78 4.15 -7.44 -4.19
N ALA A 79 4.16 -7.41 -5.53
CA ALA A 79 4.77 -8.46 -6.34
C ALA A 79 6.28 -8.62 -6.09
N THR A 80 6.97 -7.54 -5.70
CA THR A 80 8.40 -7.53 -5.38
C THR A 80 8.67 -7.35 -3.88
N ALA A 81 7.72 -7.71 -3.02
CA ALA A 81 7.87 -7.55 -1.57
C ALA A 81 9.00 -8.43 -1.03
N ALA A 82 9.71 -7.93 0.00
CA ALA A 82 10.86 -8.62 0.59
C ALA A 82 10.49 -9.32 1.90
N GLU A 83 10.95 -10.57 2.06
CA GLU A 83 10.89 -11.27 3.35
C GLU A 83 11.91 -10.67 4.30
N VAL A 84 11.49 -10.39 5.52
CA VAL A 84 12.37 -9.85 6.56
C VAL A 84 12.31 -10.72 7.81
N ARG A 85 13.49 -10.98 8.39
CA ARG A 85 13.63 -11.72 9.64
C ARG A 85 14.16 -10.82 10.76
N PRO A 86 13.77 -11.06 12.02
CA PRO A 86 14.31 -10.32 13.14
C PRO A 86 15.82 -10.57 13.23
N ARG A 87 16.62 -9.50 13.27
CA ARG A 87 18.01 -9.57 13.73
C ARG A 87 18.09 -9.23 15.21
N SER A 88 19.21 -9.59 15.84
CA SER A 88 19.55 -9.16 17.21
C SER A 88 19.28 -7.65 17.37
N GLY A 89 18.43 -7.30 18.35
CA GLY A 89 18.02 -5.91 18.60
C GLY A 89 16.72 -5.45 17.91
N GLY A 90 16.03 -6.30 17.14
CA GLY A 90 14.68 -6.01 16.63
C GLY A 90 14.59 -4.90 15.57
N ARG A 91 15.73 -4.48 15.01
CA ARG A 91 15.81 -3.43 13.98
C ARG A 91 15.65 -4.00 12.57
N LEU A 92 15.00 -3.24 11.69
CA LEU A 92 14.98 -3.54 10.26
C LEU A 92 16.37 -3.31 9.64
N PRO A 93 16.90 -4.25 8.84
CA PRO A 93 18.11 -4.03 8.07
C PRO A 93 18.07 -2.73 7.22
N PRO A 94 19.20 -2.00 7.08
CA PRO A 94 19.26 -0.75 6.31
C PRO A 94 19.13 -0.95 4.79
N LEU A 95 19.14 -2.20 4.30
CA LEU A 95 19.16 -2.55 2.88
C LEU A 95 17.80 -2.42 2.16
N TYR A 96 16.72 -2.05 2.84
CA TYR A 96 15.42 -1.96 2.18
C TYR A 96 15.22 -0.58 1.54
N HIS A 97 15.17 -0.55 0.21
CA HIS A 97 14.67 0.60 -0.54
C HIS A 97 13.39 1.12 0.11
N HIS A 98 13.34 2.43 0.32
CA HIS A 98 12.31 3.09 1.13
C HIS A 98 10.85 2.91 0.64
N ASP A 99 10.66 2.24 -0.49
CA ASP A 99 9.40 2.12 -1.21
C ASP A 99 8.92 0.66 -1.38
N ASN A 100 9.71 -0.36 -1.06
CA ASN A 100 9.29 -1.76 -1.16
C ASN A 100 8.37 -2.15 0.01
N LEU A 101 7.44 -3.08 -0.23
CA LEU A 101 6.66 -3.70 0.86
C LEU A 101 7.48 -4.83 1.50
N LEU A 102 7.26 -5.04 2.80
CA LEU A 102 7.95 -6.04 3.60
C LEU A 102 6.96 -7.03 4.21
N TYR A 103 7.36 -8.29 4.35
CA TYR A 103 6.58 -9.33 5.04
C TYR A 103 7.49 -10.19 5.93
N THR A 104 6.91 -10.79 6.97
CA THR A 104 7.65 -11.62 7.94
C THR A 104 7.33 -13.10 7.84
N THR A 105 6.14 -13.44 7.34
CA THR A 105 5.65 -14.80 7.18
C THR A 105 5.18 -15.01 5.75
N LYS A 106 5.47 -16.19 5.19
CA LYS A 106 4.93 -16.58 3.88
C LYS A 106 3.41 -16.65 3.95
N SER A 107 2.77 -16.25 2.86
CA SER A 107 1.35 -16.42 2.69
C SER A 107 0.97 -17.90 2.74
N PRO A 108 -0.16 -18.26 3.38
CA PRO A 108 -0.68 -19.62 3.34
C PRO A 108 -1.21 -19.97 1.94
N ASP A 109 -1.54 -21.24 1.75
CA ASP A 109 -2.37 -21.63 0.62
C ASP A 109 -3.81 -21.12 0.83
N TYR A 110 -4.33 -20.40 -0.16
CA TYR A 110 -5.67 -19.82 -0.16
C TYR A 110 -6.67 -20.61 -1.00
N CYS A 111 -6.27 -21.74 -1.60
CA CYS A 111 -7.16 -22.55 -2.44
C CYS A 111 -8.31 -23.16 -1.63
N LEU A 112 -7.99 -23.75 -0.47
CA LEU A 112 -8.96 -24.39 0.42
C LEU A 112 -9.44 -23.44 1.53
N PRO A 113 -10.68 -23.61 2.03
CA PRO A 113 -11.15 -22.87 3.20
C PRO A 113 -10.31 -23.14 4.44
N ASP A 114 -9.87 -22.08 5.13
CA ASP A 114 -9.16 -22.16 6.41
C ASP A 114 -9.73 -21.11 7.38
N LYS A 115 -10.65 -21.57 8.24
CA LYS A 115 -11.33 -20.72 9.24
C LYS A 115 -10.36 -20.13 10.26
N LYS A 116 -9.26 -20.81 10.59
CA LYS A 116 -8.28 -20.32 11.59
C LYS A 116 -7.52 -19.11 11.06
N ARG A 117 -7.25 -19.08 9.75
CA ARG A 117 -6.57 -17.96 9.07
C ARG A 117 -7.53 -16.95 8.43
N GLY A 118 -8.84 -17.18 8.51
CA GLY A 118 -9.85 -16.35 7.87
C GLY A 118 -9.90 -16.49 6.34
N SER A 119 -9.33 -17.56 5.77
CA SER A 119 -9.41 -17.84 4.34
C SER A 119 -10.73 -18.54 4.01
N LEU A 120 -11.47 -18.01 3.04
CA LEU A 120 -12.71 -18.63 2.56
C LEU A 120 -12.49 -19.70 1.48
N GLY A 121 -11.26 -19.88 0.99
CA GLY A 121 -10.99 -20.70 -0.19
C GLY A 121 -11.42 -20.03 -1.50
N THR A 122 -11.18 -20.70 -2.63
CA THR A 122 -11.46 -20.19 -3.99
C THR A 122 -12.61 -20.89 -4.71
N ILE A 123 -13.21 -21.93 -4.12
CA ILE A 123 -14.32 -22.68 -4.72
C ILE A 123 -15.51 -21.74 -4.96
N GLY A 124 -16.11 -21.81 -6.16
CA GLY A 124 -17.27 -21.01 -6.54
C GLY A 124 -16.99 -19.55 -6.88
N ARG A 125 -15.71 -19.10 -6.88
CA ARG A 125 -15.35 -17.75 -7.32
C ARG A 125 -15.38 -17.66 -8.84
N VAL A 126 -15.96 -16.58 -9.35
CA VAL A 126 -15.91 -16.26 -10.79
C VAL A 126 -14.46 -15.97 -11.18
N VAL A 127 -13.98 -16.67 -12.20
CA VAL A 127 -12.67 -16.44 -12.82
C VAL A 127 -12.88 -15.83 -14.19
N ARG A 128 -11.97 -14.96 -14.62
CA ARG A 128 -11.93 -14.57 -16.03
C ARG A 128 -11.34 -15.72 -16.83
N GLN A 129 -12.19 -16.40 -17.61
CA GLN A 129 -11.72 -17.27 -18.67
C GLN A 129 -11.19 -16.36 -19.77
N ARG A 130 -9.89 -16.47 -20.06
CA ARG A 130 -9.27 -15.74 -21.17
C ARG A 130 -9.47 -16.59 -22.42
N TRP A 131 -10.66 -16.52 -22.98
CA TRP A 131 -10.96 -16.92 -24.37
C TRP A 131 -11.49 -15.66 -25.07
N ASP A 132 -11.11 -15.48 -26.33
CA ASP A 132 -11.30 -14.29 -27.18
C ASP A 132 -10.13 -13.30 -27.20
N ILE A 133 -9.02 -13.75 -27.79
CA ILE A 133 -8.21 -12.96 -28.75
C ILE A 133 -8.45 -13.58 -30.12
#